data_AF-A0AA41UGN7-F1
#
_entry.id   AF-A0AA41UGN7-F1
#
_cell.length_a   1.000
_cell.length_b   1.000
_cell.length_c   1.000
_cell.angle_alpha   90.00
_cell.angle_beta   90.00
_cell.angle_gamma   90.00
#
_symmetry.space_group_name_H-M   'P 1'
#
loop_
_entity.id
_entity.type
_entity.pdbx_description
1 polymer ?
#
loop_
_entity_poly.entity_id
_entity_poly.type
_entity_poly.pdbx_seq_one_letter_code
_entity_poly.pdbx_strand_id
1 'polypeptide(L)'
;MQLDYDITLEDQIRECFGRVVYTHKTHERMADNCTKKLNRFKVGQIVLTAATSTGAVGVVVTNETWLEVATVLVSFLTLFVTTYLKNFDLGATAQKHRDAAAKLWNVRECYLSLLTDLPALDRQAAVERRDELQTMLAALYQSAPQTDGKAYVEAQKRLQKMEDMTFSADEIDCFLPLSLKRSGGRPKTDEGT
;
A
#
# COMPACT_ATOMS: atom_id res chain seq x y z
N MET A 1 37.81 0.29 20.70
CA MET A 1 37.75 -1.16 20.41
C MET A 1 36.83 -1.31 19.21
N GLN A 2 37.37 -1.74 18.06
CA GLN A 2 36.76 -1.60 16.73
C GLN A 2 35.38 -2.25 16.64
N LEU A 3 34.37 -1.41 16.51
CA LEU A 3 33.03 -1.77 16.11
C LEU A 3 33.06 -2.02 14.58
N ASP A 4 33.73 -3.08 14.15
CA ASP A 4 33.66 -3.52 12.75
C ASP A 4 32.33 -4.28 12.58
N TYR A 5 31.25 -3.54 12.77
CA TYR A 5 29.95 -3.99 12.34
C TYR A 5 30.01 -4.11 10.82
N ASP A 6 29.58 -5.26 10.30
CA ASP A 6 29.61 -5.55 8.88
C ASP A 6 28.70 -4.56 8.13
N ILE A 7 29.30 -3.48 7.62
CA ILE A 7 28.62 -2.42 6.88
C ILE A 7 27.77 -3.02 5.75
N THR A 8 28.21 -4.13 5.15
CA THR A 8 27.47 -4.80 4.08
C THR A 8 26.17 -5.44 4.58
N LEU A 9 26.19 -6.01 5.80
CA LEU A 9 24.98 -6.51 6.44
C LEU A 9 24.03 -5.37 6.80
N GLU A 10 24.57 -4.21 7.22
CA GLU A 10 23.73 -3.04 7.54
C GLU A 10 23.00 -2.58 6.31
N ASP A 11 23.75 -2.41 5.22
CA ASP A 11 23.25 -1.90 3.96
C ASP A 11 22.11 -2.78 3.47
N GLN A 12 22.29 -4.10 3.56
CA GLN A 12 21.24 -5.04 3.21
C GLN A 12 20.00 -4.92 4.10
N ILE A 13 20.16 -4.82 5.43
CA ILE A 13 19.04 -4.71 6.38
C ILE A 13 18.30 -3.37 6.15
N ARG A 14 19.03 -2.28 5.94
CA ARG A 14 18.47 -0.95 5.60
C ARG A 14 17.68 -0.99 4.30
N GLU A 15 18.22 -1.66 3.28
CA GLU A 15 17.53 -1.83 2.00
C GLU A 15 16.26 -2.67 2.15
N CYS A 16 16.32 -3.78 2.91
CA CYS A 16 15.15 -4.59 3.24
C CYS A 16 14.09 -3.76 3.99
N PHE A 17 14.49 -2.97 4.98
CA PHE A 17 13.61 -2.05 5.70
C PHE A 17 12.93 -1.07 4.74
N GLY A 18 13.70 -0.41 3.87
CA GLY A 18 13.18 0.50 2.85
C GLY A 18 12.14 -0.15 1.94
N ARG A 19 12.42 -1.35 1.44
CA ARG A 19 11.47 -2.17 0.63
C ARG A 19 10.16 -2.40 1.39
N VAL A 20 10.22 -2.80 2.66
CA VAL A 20 9.02 -3.06 3.47
C VAL A 20 8.23 -1.78 3.72
N VAL A 21 8.89 -0.65 3.99
CA VAL A 21 8.21 0.66 4.14
C VAL A 21 7.41 1.02 2.90
N TYR A 22 8.01 0.87 1.71
CA TYR A 22 7.37 1.15 0.44
C TYR A 22 6.19 0.22 0.16
N THR A 23 6.37 -1.09 0.35
CA THR A 23 5.29 -2.06 0.12
C THR A 23 4.14 -1.83 1.10
N HIS A 24 4.44 -1.54 2.38
CA HIS A 24 3.43 -1.19 3.38
C HIS A 24 2.60 0.01 2.92
N LYS A 25 3.26 1.11 2.52
CA LYS A 25 2.58 2.33 2.04
C LYS A 25 1.74 2.07 0.79
N THR A 26 2.22 1.21 -0.10
CA THR A 26 1.52 0.81 -1.32
C THR A 26 0.20 0.11 -0.98
N HIS A 27 0.20 -0.83 -0.03
CA HIS A 27 -1.02 -1.50 0.41
C HIS A 27 -2.01 -0.54 1.08
N GLU A 28 -1.55 0.40 1.92
CA GLU A 28 -2.43 1.47 2.45
C GLU A 28 -3.09 2.28 1.32
N ARG A 29 -2.29 2.69 0.33
CA ARG A 29 -2.79 3.51 -0.79
C ARG A 29 -3.78 2.75 -1.66
N MET A 30 -3.57 1.46 -1.88
CA MET A 30 -4.50 0.59 -2.61
C MET A 30 -5.82 0.44 -1.87
N ALA A 31 -5.78 0.21 -0.55
CA ALA A 31 -7.00 0.16 0.27
C ALA A 31 -7.83 1.44 0.18
N ASP A 32 -7.16 2.60 0.25
CA ASP A 32 -7.80 3.90 0.10
C ASP A 32 -8.42 4.10 -1.28
N ASN A 33 -7.71 3.70 -2.34
CA ASN A 33 -8.20 3.81 -3.71
C ASN A 33 -9.44 2.94 -3.94
N CYS A 34 -9.43 1.69 -3.46
CA CYS A 34 -10.59 0.80 -3.50
C CYS A 34 -11.77 1.41 -2.73
N THR A 35 -11.53 1.95 -1.54
CA THR A 35 -12.56 2.60 -0.70
C THR A 35 -13.15 3.83 -1.39
N LYS A 36 -12.31 4.71 -1.95
CA LYS A 36 -12.75 5.89 -2.71
C LYS A 36 -13.56 5.51 -3.93
N LYS A 37 -13.11 4.49 -4.68
CA LYS A 37 -13.84 3.97 -5.86
C LYS A 37 -15.20 3.41 -5.45
N LEU A 38 -15.26 2.61 -4.40
CA LEU A 38 -16.52 2.07 -3.87
C LEU A 38 -17.49 3.19 -3.46
N ASN A 39 -17.00 4.20 -2.72
CA ASN A 39 -17.84 5.32 -2.29
C ASN A 39 -18.41 6.10 -3.48
N ARG A 40 -17.62 6.32 -4.54
CA ARG A 40 -18.12 6.96 -5.77
C ARG A 40 -19.26 6.18 -6.42
N PHE A 41 -19.12 4.86 -6.52
CA PHE A 41 -20.19 4.02 -7.06
C PHE A 41 -21.43 3.99 -6.15
N LYS A 42 -21.26 3.94 -4.83
CA LYS A 42 -22.39 4.00 -3.88
C LYS A 42 -23.16 5.32 -3.97
N VAL A 43 -22.46 6.45 -4.01
CA VAL A 43 -23.10 7.77 -4.18
C VAL A 43 -23.81 7.85 -5.53
N GLY A 44 -23.17 7.39 -6.61
CA GLY A 44 -23.79 7.33 -7.93
C GLY A 44 -25.04 6.45 -7.95
N GLN A 45 -25.00 5.29 -7.27
CA GLN A 45 -26.13 4.39 -7.13
C GLN A 45 -27.30 5.06 -6.39
N ILE A 46 -27.04 5.79 -5.29
CA ILE A 46 -28.08 6.53 -4.55
C ILE A 46 -28.75 7.59 -5.45
N VAL A 47 -27.96 8.33 -6.22
CA VAL A 47 -28.50 9.34 -7.15
C VAL A 47 -29.33 8.68 -8.24
N LEU A 48 -28.83 7.59 -8.84
CA LEU A 48 -29.51 6.85 -9.90
C LEU A 48 -30.81 6.18 -9.42
N THR A 49 -30.83 5.61 -8.21
CA THR A 49 -32.05 5.03 -7.64
C THR A 49 -33.08 6.10 -7.32
N ALA A 50 -32.68 7.23 -6.74
CA ALA A 50 -33.58 8.36 -6.51
C ALA A 50 -34.16 8.92 -7.82
N ALA A 51 -33.32 9.07 -8.85
CA ALA A 51 -33.74 9.49 -10.19
C ALA A 51 -34.70 8.47 -10.83
N THR A 52 -34.43 7.17 -10.67
CA THR A 52 -35.31 6.09 -11.17
C THR A 52 -36.68 6.15 -10.49
N SER A 53 -36.73 6.28 -9.16
CA SER A 53 -38.00 6.39 -8.42
C SER A 53 -38.77 7.65 -8.80
N THR A 54 -38.09 8.79 -8.92
CA THR A 54 -38.72 10.07 -9.31
C THR A 54 -39.24 10.01 -10.76
N GLY A 55 -38.45 9.47 -11.68
CA GLY A 55 -38.83 9.28 -13.08
C GLY A 55 -40.02 8.35 -13.24
N ALA A 56 -40.05 7.23 -12.49
CA ALA A 56 -41.18 6.30 -12.50
C ALA A 56 -42.49 6.96 -12.04
N VAL A 57 -42.47 7.78 -10.98
CA VAL A 57 -43.63 8.56 -10.56
C VAL A 57 -44.02 9.59 -11.63
N GLY A 58 -43.05 10.27 -12.23
CA GLY A 58 -43.28 11.25 -13.30
C GLY A 58 -43.99 10.64 -14.52
N VAL A 59 -43.57 9.44 -14.95
CA VAL A 59 -44.20 8.70 -16.05
C VAL A 59 -45.66 8.34 -15.76
N VAL A 60 -46.01 8.06 -14.51
CA VAL A 60 -47.41 7.75 -14.14
C VAL A 60 -48.29 9.00 -14.13
N VAL A 61 -47.73 10.15 -13.76
CA VAL A 61 -48.48 11.41 -13.61
C VAL A 61 -48.57 12.19 -14.94
N THR A 62 -47.64 11.97 -15.87
CA THR A 62 -47.54 12.71 -17.13
C THR A 62 -47.63 11.78 -18.33
N ASN A 63 -48.19 12.24 -19.46
CA ASN A 63 -48.24 11.47 -20.72
C ASN A 63 -47.09 11.84 -21.68
N GLU A 64 -45.94 12.21 -21.13
CA GLU A 64 -44.79 12.70 -21.89
C GLU A 64 -43.85 11.54 -22.24
N THR A 65 -43.77 11.17 -23.52
CA THR A 65 -42.97 10.03 -24.00
C THR A 65 -41.47 10.19 -23.74
N TRP A 66 -40.97 11.42 -23.66
CA TRP A 66 -39.56 11.66 -23.35
C TRP A 66 -39.20 11.26 -21.91
N LEU A 67 -40.14 11.37 -20.95
CA LEU A 67 -39.95 10.94 -19.57
C LEU A 67 -39.90 9.41 -19.46
N GLU A 68 -40.67 8.69 -20.26
CA GLU A 68 -40.63 7.22 -20.33
C GLU A 68 -39.24 6.75 -20.78
N VAL A 69 -38.74 7.29 -21.90
CA VAL A 69 -37.43 6.94 -22.45
C VAL A 69 -36.32 7.27 -21.46
N ALA A 70 -36.35 8.46 -20.84
CA ALA A 70 -35.38 8.84 -19.82
C ALA A 70 -35.39 7.90 -18.61
N THR A 71 -36.57 7.54 -18.12
CA THR A 71 -36.73 6.65 -16.95
C THR A 71 -36.21 5.24 -17.24
N VAL A 72 -36.47 4.70 -18.43
CA VAL A 72 -35.94 3.39 -18.86
C VAL A 72 -34.41 3.41 -18.92
N LEU A 73 -33.81 4.45 -19.49
CA LEU A 73 -32.35 4.59 -19.57
C LEU A 73 -31.69 4.67 -18.18
N VAL A 74 -32.25 5.48 -17.28
CA VAL A 74 -31.76 5.61 -15.90
C VAL A 74 -31.93 4.30 -15.12
N SER A 75 -33.04 3.58 -15.33
CA SER A 75 -33.27 2.26 -14.73
C SER A 75 -32.23 1.24 -15.17
N PHE A 76 -31.93 1.19 -16.47
CA PHE A 76 -30.90 0.31 -17.01
C PHE A 76 -29.51 0.62 -16.44
N LEU A 77 -29.17 1.91 -16.33
CA LEU A 77 -27.90 2.34 -15.73
C LEU A 77 -27.82 1.98 -14.23
N THR A 78 -28.92 2.15 -13.50
CA THR A 78 -29.04 1.74 -12.09
C THR A 78 -28.78 0.24 -11.93
N LEU A 79 -29.39 -0.58 -12.79
CA LEU A 79 -29.21 -2.02 -12.81
C LEU A 79 -27.76 -2.40 -13.12
N PHE A 80 -27.15 -1.75 -14.11
CA PHE A 80 -25.75 -1.97 -14.47
C PHE A 80 -24.81 -1.68 -13.29
N VAL A 81 -24.93 -0.51 -12.66
CA VAL A 81 -24.09 -0.13 -11.51
C VAL A 81 -24.29 -1.10 -10.34
N THR A 82 -25.53 -1.49 -10.05
CA THR A 82 -25.85 -2.43 -8.98
C THR A 82 -25.24 -3.81 -9.24
N THR A 83 -25.35 -4.31 -10.48
CA THR A 83 -24.79 -5.60 -10.89
C THR A 83 -23.26 -5.56 -10.84
N TYR A 84 -22.65 -4.46 -11.28
CA TYR A 84 -21.20 -4.27 -11.18
C TYR A 84 -20.72 -4.33 -9.72
N LEU A 85 -21.35 -3.58 -8.81
CA LEU A 85 -20.99 -3.61 -7.38
C LEU A 85 -21.23 -4.96 -6.72
N LYS A 86 -22.21 -5.74 -7.19
CA LYS A 86 -22.46 -7.09 -6.68
C LYS A 86 -21.38 -8.09 -7.12
N ASN A 87 -20.89 -7.96 -8.35
CA ASN A 87 -19.89 -8.88 -8.91
C ASN A 87 -18.45 -8.48 -8.53
N PHE A 88 -18.19 -7.19 -8.29
CA PHE A 88 -16.87 -6.68 -7.92
C PHE A 88 -16.87 -6.12 -6.50
N ASP A 89 -16.41 -6.93 -5.54
CA ASP A 89 -16.29 -6.52 -4.15
C ASP A 89 -15.03 -5.67 -3.93
N LEU A 90 -15.18 -4.37 -4.21
CA LEU A 90 -14.17 -3.35 -3.90
C LEU A 90 -13.94 -3.21 -2.39
N GLY A 91 -14.93 -3.56 -1.57
CA GLY A 91 -14.84 -3.52 -0.12
C GLY A 91 -13.93 -4.63 0.42
N ALA A 92 -14.17 -5.88 0.00
CA ALA A 92 -13.31 -7.01 0.33
C ALA A 92 -11.89 -6.82 -0.19
N THR A 93 -11.73 -6.30 -1.41
CA THR A 93 -10.40 -5.97 -1.95
C THR A 93 -9.70 -4.91 -1.09
N ALA A 94 -10.41 -3.83 -0.71
CA ALA A 94 -9.85 -2.82 0.19
C ALA A 94 -9.42 -3.43 1.53
N GLN A 95 -10.24 -4.31 2.11
CA GLN A 95 -9.94 -4.96 3.37
C GLN A 95 -8.69 -5.86 3.28
N LYS A 96 -8.57 -6.66 2.22
CA LYS A 96 -7.36 -7.48 1.99
C LYS A 96 -6.09 -6.63 1.93
N HIS A 97 -6.14 -5.45 1.30
CA HIS A 97 -5.01 -4.52 1.30
C HIS A 97 -4.73 -3.94 2.70
N ARG A 98 -5.75 -3.60 3.50
CA ARG A 98 -5.57 -3.15 4.89
C ARG A 98 -4.94 -4.23 5.77
N ASP A 99 -5.39 -5.47 5.63
CA ASP A 99 -4.87 -6.60 6.40
C ASP A 99 -3.40 -6.87 6.03
N ALA A 100 -3.06 -6.79 4.75
CA ALA A 100 -1.67 -6.89 4.29
C ALA A 100 -0.82 -5.72 4.84
N ALA A 101 -1.32 -4.49 4.79
CA ALA A 101 -0.64 -3.32 5.34
C ALA A 101 -0.36 -3.48 6.85
N ALA A 102 -1.35 -3.92 7.63
CA ALA A 102 -1.20 -4.13 9.07
C ALA A 102 -0.12 -5.18 9.39
N LYS A 103 -0.04 -6.27 8.61
CA LYS A 103 1.00 -7.29 8.78
C LYS A 103 2.39 -6.78 8.38
N LEU A 104 2.47 -6.03 7.27
CA LEU A 104 3.72 -5.41 6.81
C LEU A 104 4.24 -4.36 7.79
N TRP A 105 3.35 -3.64 8.46
CA TRP A 105 3.73 -2.71 9.52
C TRP A 105 4.52 -3.42 10.63
N ASN A 106 4.06 -4.59 11.09
CA ASN A 106 4.80 -5.35 12.11
C ASN A 106 6.22 -5.75 11.63
N VAL A 107 6.34 -6.25 10.40
CA VAL A 107 7.65 -6.62 9.82
C VAL A 107 8.57 -5.39 9.71
N ARG A 108 8.02 -4.23 9.30
CA ARG A 108 8.75 -2.96 9.27
C ARG A 108 9.29 -2.58 10.64
N GLU A 109 8.47 -2.63 11.68
CA GLU A 109 8.91 -2.30 13.04
C GLU A 109 9.98 -3.29 13.53
N CYS A 110 9.86 -4.57 13.19
CA CYS A 110 10.89 -5.56 13.54
C CYS A 110 12.23 -5.31 12.83
N TYR A 111 12.22 -4.87 11.56
CA TYR A 111 13.44 -4.43 10.89
C TYR A 111 14.05 -3.18 11.53
N LEU A 112 13.22 -2.23 11.98
CA LEU A 112 13.69 -1.04 12.71
C LEU A 112 14.34 -1.43 14.05
N SER A 113 13.74 -2.35 14.79
CA SER A 113 14.35 -2.92 16.00
C SER A 113 15.68 -3.60 15.68
N LEU A 114 15.73 -4.43 14.64
CA LEU A 114 16.98 -5.09 14.23
C LEU A 114 18.07 -4.07 13.88
N LEU A 115 17.74 -2.98 13.18
CA LEU A 115 18.68 -1.88 12.91
C LEU A 115 19.19 -1.18 14.18
N THR A 116 18.36 -1.10 15.20
CA THR A 116 18.69 -0.48 16.49
C THR A 116 19.60 -1.37 17.32
N ASP A 117 19.32 -2.67 17.35
CA ASP A 117 20.03 -3.66 18.19
C ASP A 117 21.36 -4.10 17.57
N LEU A 118 21.52 -3.88 16.27
CA LEU A 118 22.64 -4.28 15.43
C LEU A 118 24.04 -4.01 16.01
N PRO A 119 24.33 -2.85 16.64
CA PRO A 119 25.63 -2.57 17.24
C PRO A 119 25.96 -3.47 18.44
N ALA A 120 24.95 -4.05 19.08
CA ALA A 120 25.07 -4.90 20.26
C ALA A 120 24.90 -6.40 19.96
N LEU A 121 24.41 -6.75 18.77
CA LEU A 121 24.22 -8.13 18.34
C LEU A 121 25.51 -8.72 17.76
N ASP A 122 25.72 -10.01 17.99
CA ASP A 122 26.70 -10.75 17.22
C ASP A 122 26.24 -10.91 15.76
N ARG A 123 27.20 -11.06 14.84
CA ARG A 123 26.91 -11.13 13.40
C ARG A 123 26.00 -12.31 13.04
N GLN A 124 26.15 -13.45 13.71
CA GLN A 124 25.38 -14.64 13.39
C GLN A 124 23.92 -14.47 13.81
N ALA A 125 23.66 -13.97 15.01
CA ALA A 125 22.32 -13.63 15.49
C ALA A 125 21.65 -12.57 14.61
N ALA A 126 22.39 -11.55 14.16
CA ALA A 126 21.85 -10.54 13.24
C ALA A 126 21.45 -11.14 11.88
N VAL A 127 22.25 -12.07 11.34
CA VAL A 127 21.95 -12.81 10.12
C VAL A 127 20.72 -13.70 10.28
N GLU A 128 20.66 -14.49 11.36
CA GLU A 128 19.52 -15.36 11.66
C GLU A 128 18.24 -14.53 11.79
N ARG A 129 18.29 -13.40 12.51
CA ARG A 129 17.13 -12.52 12.67
C ARG A 129 16.67 -11.89 11.35
N ARG A 130 17.60 -11.48 10.49
CA ARG A 130 17.28 -11.00 9.13
C ARG A 130 16.57 -12.08 8.32
N ASP A 131 17.07 -13.31 8.33
CA ASP A 131 16.53 -14.42 7.53
C ASP A 131 15.13 -14.84 8.00
N GLU A 132 14.87 -14.78 9.31
CA GLU A 132 13.52 -14.93 9.88
C GLU A 132 12.56 -13.86 9.35
N LEU A 133 12.99 -12.58 9.33
CA LEU A 133 12.18 -11.48 8.82
C LEU A 133 11.90 -11.61 7.32
N GLN A 134 12.87 -12.07 6.54
CA GLN A 134 12.68 -12.35 5.12
C GLN A 134 11.72 -13.51 4.89
N THR A 135 11.79 -14.56 5.71
CA THR A 135 10.85 -15.70 5.66
C THR A 135 9.42 -15.25 5.98
N MET A 136 9.24 -14.47 7.04
CA MET A 136 7.93 -13.88 7.37
C MET A 136 7.41 -13.00 6.23
N LEU A 137 8.26 -12.16 5.66
CA LEU A 137 7.89 -11.27 4.55
C LEU A 137 7.48 -12.06 3.30
N ALA A 138 8.21 -13.12 2.95
CA ALA A 138 7.88 -13.97 1.81
C ALA A 138 6.50 -14.64 1.98
N ALA A 139 6.19 -15.15 3.17
CA ALA A 139 4.88 -15.72 3.48
C ALA A 139 3.75 -14.66 3.36
N LEU A 140 4.00 -13.42 3.80
CA LEU A 140 3.04 -12.33 3.63
C LEU A 140 2.78 -12.04 2.16
N TYR A 141 3.82 -11.93 1.34
CA TYR A 141 3.69 -11.65 -0.09
C TYR A 141 2.93 -12.72 -0.86
N GLN A 142 3.06 -14.00 -0.50
CA GLN A 142 2.26 -15.07 -1.12
C GLN A 142 0.75 -14.93 -0.85
N SER A 143 0.37 -14.36 0.30
CA SER A 143 -1.02 -14.18 0.69
C SER A 143 -1.60 -12.79 0.34
N ALA A 144 -0.76 -11.87 -0.12
CA ALA A 144 -1.16 -10.50 -0.40
C ALA A 144 -1.97 -10.40 -1.70
N PRO A 145 -2.99 -9.52 -1.77
CA PRO A 145 -3.70 -9.26 -3.01
C PRO A 145 -2.77 -8.66 -4.08
N GLN A 146 -2.92 -9.13 -5.33
CA GLN A 146 -2.13 -8.63 -6.47
C GLN A 146 -2.38 -7.15 -6.72
N THR A 147 -1.33 -6.42 -7.09
CA THR A 147 -1.40 -5.00 -7.45
C THR A 147 -1.93 -4.81 -8.88
N ASP A 148 -2.52 -3.65 -9.15
CA ASP A 148 -3.22 -3.29 -10.40
C ASP A 148 -2.35 -3.51 -11.67
N GLY A 149 -2.97 -3.90 -12.79
CA GLY A 149 -2.30 -4.04 -14.09
C GLY A 149 -1.67 -2.74 -14.62
N LYS A 150 -2.14 -1.56 -14.19
CA LYS A 150 -1.43 -0.30 -14.45
C LYS A 150 -0.06 -0.25 -13.75
N ALA A 151 0.03 -0.83 -12.54
CA ALA A 151 1.27 -0.93 -11.80
C ALA A 151 2.28 -1.85 -12.50
N TYR A 152 1.82 -2.87 -13.25
CA TYR A 152 2.71 -3.71 -14.05
C TYR A 152 3.44 -2.92 -15.16
N VAL A 153 2.71 -2.09 -15.90
CA VAL A 153 3.30 -1.25 -16.97
C VAL A 153 4.22 -0.17 -16.39
N GLU A 154 3.88 0.37 -15.23
CA GLU A 154 4.71 1.34 -14.53
C GLU A 154 5.98 0.70 -13.97
N ALA A 155 5.87 -0.46 -13.32
CA ALA A 155 7.00 -1.24 -12.83
C ALA A 155 7.96 -1.61 -13.98
N GLN A 156 7.44 -2.02 -15.14
CA GLN A 156 8.29 -2.29 -16.30
C GLN A 156 9.12 -1.06 -16.74
N LYS A 157 8.53 0.13 -16.73
CA LYS A 157 9.23 1.38 -17.10
C LYS A 157 10.28 1.79 -16.07
N ARG A 158 10.01 1.56 -14.78
CA ARG A 158 10.92 1.90 -13.69
C ARG A 158 12.05 0.89 -13.52
N LEU A 159 11.78 -0.40 -13.75
CA LEU A 159 12.80 -1.46 -13.83
C LEU A 159 13.81 -1.20 -14.95
N GLN A 160 13.36 -0.69 -16.11
CA GLN A 160 14.26 -0.26 -17.20
C GLN A 160 15.15 0.92 -16.82
N LYS A 161 14.77 1.72 -15.82
CA LYS A 161 15.56 2.84 -15.29
C LYS A 161 16.35 2.49 -14.03
N MET A 162 16.29 1.24 -13.56
CA MET A 162 16.88 0.75 -12.29
C MET A 162 16.43 1.51 -11.02
N GLU A 163 15.40 2.37 -11.10
CA GLU A 163 14.91 3.18 -9.96
C GLU A 163 14.22 2.32 -8.87
N ASP A 164 13.72 1.13 -9.20
CA ASP A 164 12.90 0.30 -8.31
C ASP A 164 13.69 -0.80 -7.55
N MET A 165 14.99 -0.99 -7.85
CA MET A 165 15.77 -2.10 -7.26
C MET A 165 16.74 -1.67 -6.16
N THR A 166 17.01 -0.38 -6.01
CA THR A 166 17.95 0.13 -5.01
C THR A 166 17.40 1.42 -4.41
N PHE A 167 17.62 1.58 -3.11
CA PHE A 167 17.30 2.81 -2.39
C PHE A 167 18.58 3.60 -2.18
N SER A 168 18.50 4.92 -2.31
CA SER A 168 19.60 5.78 -1.85
C SER A 168 19.65 5.80 -0.31
N ALA A 169 20.84 6.04 0.26
CA ALA A 169 20.97 6.15 1.72
C ALA A 169 20.08 7.28 2.29
N ASP A 170 20.02 8.43 1.61
CA ASP A 170 19.20 9.58 1.98
C ASP A 170 17.69 9.27 1.97
N GLU A 171 17.26 8.45 1.03
CA GLU A 171 15.87 8.01 0.94
C GLU A 171 15.48 7.11 2.11
N ILE A 172 16.33 6.15 2.49
CA ILE A 172 16.08 5.31 3.67
C ILE A 172 16.12 6.15 4.94
N ASP A 173 17.03 7.12 5.03
CA ASP A 173 17.19 8.01 6.19
C ASP A 173 15.96 8.90 6.44
N CYS A 174 15.11 9.12 5.44
CA CYS A 174 13.84 9.81 5.61
C CYS A 174 12.87 9.03 6.52
N PHE A 175 13.02 7.71 6.59
CA PHE A 175 12.15 6.82 7.36
C PHE A 175 12.71 6.41 8.72
N LEU A 176 13.97 6.75 9.00
CA LEU A 176 14.69 6.34 10.21
C LEU A 176 14.74 7.47 11.26
N PRO A 177 14.82 7.13 12.56
CA PRO A 177 15.13 8.10 13.61
C PRO A 177 16.54 8.67 13.44
N LEU A 178 16.78 9.87 13.98
CA LEU A 178 18.05 10.60 13.81
C LEU A 178 19.30 9.75 14.14
N SER A 179 19.23 8.94 15.20
CA SER A 179 20.33 8.07 15.64
C SER A 179 20.74 7.01 14.63
N LEU A 180 19.85 6.63 13.70
CA LEU A 180 20.10 5.62 12.67
C LEU A 180 20.38 6.23 11.30
N LYS A 181 20.31 7.56 11.13
CA LYS A 181 20.61 8.23 9.86
C LYS A 181 22.11 8.28 9.59
N ARG A 182 22.48 8.18 8.31
CA ARG A 182 23.86 8.34 7.82
C ARG A 182 24.13 9.76 7.33
N SER A 183 23.16 10.45 6.74
CA SER A 183 23.32 11.81 6.23
C SER A 183 23.01 12.93 7.25
N GLY A 184 22.50 12.56 8.44
CA GLY A 184 22.01 13.49 9.46
C GLY A 184 22.84 13.62 10.75
N GLY A 185 24.09 13.12 10.76
CA GLY A 185 25.03 13.29 11.86
C GLY A 185 24.99 12.15 12.89
N ARG A 186 26.03 11.31 12.89
CA ARG A 186 26.51 10.77 14.17
C ARG A 186 26.83 11.99 15.04
N PRO A 187 26.38 12.07 16.31
CA PRO A 187 27.03 12.98 17.24
C PRO A 187 28.52 12.67 17.16
N LYS A 188 29.35 13.67 16.82
CA LYS A 188 30.79 13.52 16.88
C LYS A 188 31.08 13.08 18.31
N THR A 189 31.70 11.91 18.47
CA THR A 189 32.32 11.56 19.73
C THR A 189 33.31 12.69 20.00
N ASP A 190 33.04 13.52 21.01
CA ASP A 190 34.05 14.45 21.49
C ASP A 190 35.24 13.58 21.92
N GLU A 191 36.30 13.59 21.12
CA GLU A 191 37.61 13.13 21.53
C GLU A 191 38.05 14.07 22.65
N GLY A 192 37.71 13.67 23.88
CA GLY A 192 38.15 14.30 25.11
C GLY A 192 39.67 14.33 25.15
N THR A 193 40.17 15.55 25.33
CA THR A 193 41.57 15.94 25.49
C THR A 193 42.15 15.42 26.81
#